data_AF-A0A976IHK9-F1
#
_entry.id   AF-A0A976IHK9-F1
#
_cell.length_a   1.000
_cell.length_b   1.000
_cell.length_c   1.000
_cell.angle_alpha   90.00
_cell.angle_beta   90.00
_cell.angle_gamma   90.00
#
_symmetry.space_group_name_H-M   'P 1'
#
loop_
_entity.id
_entity.type
_entity.pdbx_description
1 polymer ?
#
loop_
_entity_poly.entity_id
_entity_poly.type
_entity_poly.pdbx_seq_one_letter_code
_entity_poly.pdbx_strand_id
1 'polypeptide(L)'
;MEGESDSRVHFSDVSDPWSSSRHVAVLQTLNAVEKKLVTVLQTAATAMSLVAPRVTSDESSSLAFSTACTEFLQLVKEIHTELGNKIHLVSNYRTFARSTYGTEKDMEICIEKVKIVFEQLQSLSRYLEDHYAPEECLRGLSE
;
A
#
# COMPACT_ATOMS: atom_id res chain seq x y z
N MET A 1 19.35 -25.48 -6.12
CA MET A 1 18.93 -24.23 -6.76
C MET A 1 17.68 -23.79 -6.04
N GLU A 2 17.89 -22.97 -5.01
CA GLU A 2 16.85 -22.48 -4.11
C GLU A 2 16.02 -21.42 -4.83
N GLY A 3 14.72 -21.41 -4.53
CA GLY A 3 13.69 -20.74 -5.30
C GLY A 3 13.93 -19.24 -5.48
N GLU A 4 13.77 -18.79 -6.71
CA GLU A 4 13.38 -17.42 -7.03
C GLU A 4 12.08 -17.11 -6.30
N SER A 5 12.20 -16.57 -5.09
CA SER A 5 11.11 -15.89 -4.43
C SER A 5 10.75 -14.70 -5.31
N ASP A 6 9.63 -14.83 -6.02
CA ASP A 6 9.00 -13.81 -6.84
C ASP A 6 9.03 -12.47 -6.07
N SER A 7 10.00 -11.63 -6.42
CA SER A 7 10.29 -10.36 -5.75
C SER A 7 9.40 -9.25 -6.27
N ARG A 8 8.30 -9.61 -6.93
CA ARG A 8 7.34 -8.71 -7.52
C ARG A 8 6.54 -8.05 -6.41
N VAL A 9 6.63 -6.72 -6.36
CA VAL A 9 5.81 -5.98 -5.41
C VAL A 9 4.44 -5.84 -6.05
N HIS A 10 3.49 -6.68 -5.61
CA HIS A 10 2.10 -6.66 -6.07
C HIS A 10 1.41 -5.37 -5.60
N PHE A 11 1.73 -4.24 -6.24
CA PHE A 11 0.91 -3.03 -6.17
C PHE A 11 -0.20 -3.20 -7.18
N SER A 12 -1.25 -3.91 -6.78
CA SER A 12 -2.38 -4.25 -7.65
C SER A 12 -1.95 -5.09 -8.85
N ASP A 13 -2.20 -6.39 -8.78
CA ASP A 13 -2.58 -7.07 -10.01
C ASP A 13 -3.76 -6.30 -10.58
N VAL A 14 -3.54 -5.59 -11.69
CA VAL A 14 -4.59 -4.88 -12.45
C VAL A 14 -5.72 -5.85 -12.86
N SER A 15 -5.46 -7.16 -12.78
CA SER A 15 -6.39 -8.26 -12.97
C SER A 15 -7.22 -8.66 -11.74
N ASP A 16 -6.96 -8.15 -10.53
CA ASP A 16 -7.74 -8.49 -9.32
C ASP A 16 -8.41 -7.26 -8.68
N PRO A 17 -9.68 -6.98 -9.05
CA PRO A 17 -10.49 -5.90 -8.48
C PRO A 17 -10.60 -5.93 -6.95
N TRP A 18 -10.34 -7.08 -6.31
CA TRP A 18 -10.48 -7.24 -4.86
C TRP A 18 -9.22 -6.87 -4.08
N SER A 19 -8.08 -6.69 -4.75
CA SER A 19 -6.83 -6.27 -4.09
C SER A 19 -6.93 -4.87 -3.49
N SER A 20 -7.56 -3.91 -4.18
CA SER A 20 -7.82 -2.56 -3.66
C SER A 20 -8.73 -2.58 -2.41
N SER A 21 -9.80 -3.39 -2.46
CA SER A 21 -10.72 -3.56 -1.32
C SER A 21 -10.06 -4.16 -0.09
N ARG A 22 -9.10 -5.07 -0.26
CA ARG A 22 -8.33 -5.65 0.86
C ARG A 22 -7.49 -4.60 1.57
N HIS A 23 -6.83 -3.71 0.84
CA HIS A 23 -6.03 -2.64 1.45
C HIS A 23 -6.90 -1.63 2.21
N VAL A 24 -8.05 -1.25 1.64
CA VAL A 24 -9.02 -0.37 2.32
C VAL A 24 -9.52 -1.02 3.61
N ALA A 25 -9.83 -2.31 3.60
CA ALA A 25 -10.27 -3.03 4.80
C ALA A 25 -9.19 -3.09 5.90
N VAL A 26 -7.91 -3.21 5.52
CA VAL A 26 -6.78 -3.17 6.46
C VAL A 26 -6.67 -1.80 7.11
N LEU A 27 -6.71 -0.72 6.33
CA LEU A 27 -6.65 0.65 6.84
C LEU A 27 -7.86 0.97 7.74
N GLN A 28 -9.05 0.50 7.38
CA GLN A 28 -10.25 0.64 8.23
C GLN A 28 -10.08 -0.07 9.57
N THR A 29 -9.48 -1.27 9.57
CA THR A 29 -9.22 -2.03 10.80
C THR A 29 -8.18 -1.31 11.67
N LEU A 30 -7.10 -0.80 11.07
CA LEU A 30 -6.09 -0.03 11.81
C LEU A 30 -6.67 1.26 12.41
N ASN A 31 -7.56 1.95 11.70
CA ASN A 31 -8.30 3.10 12.23
C ASN A 31 -9.24 2.71 13.39
N ALA A 32 -9.84 1.52 13.35
CA ALA A 32 -10.62 1.00 14.48
C ALA A 32 -9.73 0.74 15.71
N VAL A 33 -8.52 0.19 15.51
CA VAL A 33 -7.52 0.01 16.58
C VAL A 33 -7.08 1.35 17.15
N GLU A 34 -6.88 2.38 16.32
CA GLU A 34 -6.55 3.74 16.77
C GLU A 34 -7.64 4.31 17.68
N LYS A 35 -8.92 4.14 17.32
CA LYS A 35 -10.04 4.54 18.20
C LYS A 35 -10.04 3.78 19.52
N LYS A 36 -9.75 2.47 19.51
CA LYS A 36 -9.63 1.67 20.74
C LYS A 36 -8.47 2.16 21.63
N LEU A 37 -7.35 2.58 21.05
CA LEU A 37 -6.24 3.17 21.81
C LEU A 37 -6.67 4.44 22.55
N VAL A 38 -7.47 5.29 21.92
CA VAL A 38 -8.05 6.48 22.58
C VAL A 38 -8.92 6.06 23.77
N THR A 39 -9.79 5.05 23.59
CA THR A 39 -10.62 4.51 24.68
C THR A 39 -9.77 3.97 25.84
N VAL A 40 -8.69 3.22 25.54
CA VAL A 40 -7.76 2.72 26.57
C VAL A 40 -7.17 3.84 27.41
N LEU A 41 -6.74 4.94 26.78
CA LEU A 41 -6.19 6.10 27.50
C LEU A 41 -7.24 6.76 28.41
N GLN A 42 -8.49 6.83 27.96
CA GLN A 42 -9.59 7.36 28.78
C GLN A 42 -9.91 6.44 29.97
N THR A 43 -9.94 5.12 29.77
CA THR A 43 -10.12 4.14 30.85
C THR A 43 -8.97 4.19 31.85
N ALA A 44 -7.72 4.36 31.38
CA ALA A 44 -6.56 4.54 32.25
C ALA A 44 -6.67 5.83 33.09
N ALA A 45 -7.05 6.96 32.48
CA ALA A 45 -7.27 8.21 33.20
C ALA A 45 -8.36 8.06 34.27
N THR A 46 -9.42 7.31 33.97
CA THR A 46 -10.51 7.02 34.90
C THR A 46 -10.02 6.15 36.06
N ALA A 47 -9.29 5.06 35.79
CA ALA A 47 -8.67 4.23 36.82
C ALA A 47 -7.73 5.05 37.72
N MET A 48 -6.91 5.93 37.14
CA MET A 48 -6.02 6.82 37.91
C MET A 48 -6.77 7.83 38.77
N SER A 49 -7.91 8.35 38.31
CA SER A 49 -8.75 9.24 39.13
C SER A 49 -9.30 8.55 40.39
N LEU A 50 -9.52 7.23 40.32
CA LEU A 50 -9.99 6.41 41.44
C LEU A 50 -8.88 6.06 42.45
N VAL A 51 -7.61 6.32 42.10
CA VAL A 51 -6.41 6.11 42.94
C VAL A 51 -6.03 7.35 43.75
N ALA A 52 -6.62 8.52 43.47
CA ALA A 52 -6.33 9.77 44.18
C ALA A 52 -6.45 9.59 45.72
N PRO A 53 -5.65 10.33 46.53
CA PRO A 53 -5.37 9.99 47.93
C PRO A 53 -6.66 9.76 48.73
N ARG A 54 -6.97 8.50 49.01
CA ARG A 54 -8.20 8.10 49.68
C ARG A 54 -8.10 8.47 51.16
N VAL A 55 -8.81 9.52 51.56
CA VAL A 55 -9.05 9.88 52.97
C VAL A 55 -10.09 8.96 53.61
N THR A 56 -10.85 8.18 52.82
CA THR A 56 -11.87 7.26 53.32
C THR A 56 -11.78 5.91 52.60
N SER A 57 -11.50 4.85 53.37
CA SER A 57 -11.48 3.46 52.93
C SER A 57 -12.90 2.95 52.67
N ASP A 58 -13.49 3.34 51.54
CA ASP A 58 -14.82 2.84 51.14
C ASP A 58 -14.67 1.67 50.16
N GLU A 59 -15.24 0.52 50.51
CA GLU A 59 -15.12 -0.76 49.78
C GLU A 59 -15.63 -0.64 48.33
N SER A 60 -16.61 0.24 48.12
CA SER A 60 -17.17 0.65 46.83
C SER A 60 -16.11 1.20 45.86
N SER A 61 -15.17 2.01 46.36
CA SER A 61 -14.11 2.65 45.58
C SER A 61 -13.02 1.64 45.16
N SER A 62 -12.77 0.63 45.98
CA SER A 62 -11.85 -0.47 45.66
C SER A 62 -12.39 -1.33 44.52
N LEU A 63 -13.68 -1.67 44.58
CA LEU A 63 -14.35 -2.42 43.53
C LEU A 63 -14.37 -1.66 42.20
N ALA A 64 -14.72 -0.37 42.22
CA ALA A 64 -14.70 0.48 41.01
C ALA A 64 -13.32 0.56 40.36
N PHE A 65 -12.25 0.67 41.16
CA PHE A 65 -10.88 0.68 40.66
C PHE A 65 -10.48 -0.66 40.04
N SER A 66 -10.81 -1.78 40.69
CA SER A 66 -10.56 -3.13 40.18
C SER A 66 -11.26 -3.37 38.85
N THR A 67 -12.53 -2.94 38.72
CA THR A 67 -13.30 -3.01 37.48
C THR A 67 -12.63 -2.18 36.37
N ALA A 68 -12.26 -0.93 36.64
CA ALA A 68 -11.61 -0.07 35.65
C ALA A 68 -10.23 -0.63 35.20
N CYS A 69 -9.46 -1.23 36.11
CA CYS A 69 -8.21 -1.92 35.78
C CYS A 69 -8.43 -3.15 34.90
N THR A 70 -9.47 -3.93 35.21
CA THR A 70 -9.82 -5.14 34.43
C THR A 70 -10.24 -4.76 33.02
N GLU A 71 -11.06 -3.71 32.88
CA GLU A 71 -11.49 -3.16 31.59
C GLU A 71 -10.31 -2.63 30.78
N PHE A 72 -9.40 -1.88 31.41
CA PHE A 72 -8.17 -1.42 30.78
C PHE A 72 -7.33 -2.58 30.21
N LEU A 73 -7.07 -3.61 31.03
CA LEU A 73 -6.28 -4.77 30.61
C LEU A 73 -6.95 -5.55 29.47
N GLN A 74 -8.28 -5.66 29.51
CA GLN A 74 -9.05 -6.32 28.46
C GLN A 74 -8.94 -5.56 27.13
N LEU A 75 -9.09 -4.24 27.13
CA LEU A 75 -8.92 -3.41 25.93
C LEU A 75 -7.48 -3.49 25.37
N VAL A 76 -6.46 -3.50 26.24
CA VAL A 76 -5.06 -3.68 25.83
C VAL A 76 -4.84 -5.03 25.15
N LYS A 77 -5.42 -6.10 25.71
CA LYS A 77 -5.36 -7.46 25.12
C LYS A 77 -6.03 -7.51 23.75
N GLU A 78 -7.18 -6.87 23.59
CA GLU A 78 -7.89 -6.79 22.31
C GLU A 78 -7.07 -6.07 21.25
N ILE A 79 -6.45 -4.94 21.59
CA ILE A 79 -5.57 -4.19 20.69
C ILE A 79 -4.38 -5.04 20.26
N HIS A 80 -3.71 -5.70 21.20
CA HIS A 80 -2.57 -6.57 20.89
C HIS A 80 -2.96 -7.72 19.96
N THR A 81 -4.11 -8.35 20.20
CA THR A 81 -4.62 -9.45 19.38
C THR A 81 -4.94 -8.95 17.96
N GLU A 82 -5.61 -7.82 17.85
CA GLU A 82 -6.01 -7.24 16.57
C GLU A 82 -4.80 -6.79 15.74
N LEU A 83 -3.82 -6.13 16.37
CA LEU A 83 -2.58 -5.71 15.71
C LEU A 83 -1.71 -6.92 15.32
N GLY A 84 -1.61 -7.93 16.20
CA GLY A 84 -0.90 -9.19 15.91
C GLY A 84 -1.48 -9.93 14.71
N ASN A 85 -2.82 -9.97 14.57
CA ASN A 85 -3.48 -10.57 13.41
C ASN A 85 -3.21 -9.82 12.09
N LYS A 86 -2.84 -8.53 12.17
CA LYS A 86 -2.63 -7.67 11.00
C LYS A 86 -1.16 -7.37 10.72
N ILE A 87 -0.23 -7.75 11.59
CA ILE A 87 1.21 -7.43 11.46
C ILE A 87 1.82 -7.99 10.16
N HIS A 88 1.36 -9.16 9.71
CA HIS A 88 1.79 -9.77 8.45
C HIS A 88 1.37 -8.96 7.22
N LEU A 89 0.26 -8.21 7.30
CA LEU A 89 -0.21 -7.36 6.20
C LEU A 89 0.64 -6.09 6.10
N VAL A 90 1.19 -5.63 7.22
CA VAL A 90 2.15 -4.52 7.27
C VAL A 90 3.57 -4.99 6.93
N SER A 91 3.97 -6.23 7.27
CA SER A 91 5.30 -6.75 6.88
C SER A 91 5.44 -6.93 5.38
N ASN A 92 4.33 -7.20 4.69
CA ASN A 92 4.28 -7.26 3.23
C ASN A 92 4.19 -5.86 2.60
N TYR A 93 3.99 -4.81 3.40
CA TYR A 93 4.01 -3.43 2.93
C TYR A 93 5.46 -2.97 2.75
N ARG A 94 5.96 -3.08 1.52
CA ARG A 94 7.29 -2.59 1.17
C ARG A 94 7.21 -1.08 0.89
N THR A 95 7.97 -0.28 1.62
CA THR A 95 8.02 1.18 1.40
C THR A 95 8.46 1.47 -0.03
N PHE A 96 7.98 2.57 -0.60
CA PHE A 96 8.27 2.98 -1.99
C PHE A 96 9.77 2.92 -2.31
N ALA A 97 10.62 3.41 -1.40
CA ALA A 97 12.08 3.42 -1.58
C ALA A 97 12.72 2.03 -1.68
N ARG A 98 12.05 0.98 -1.20
CA ARG A 98 12.55 -0.40 -1.26
C ARG A 98 11.82 -1.23 -2.32
N SER A 99 10.81 -0.70 -3.00
CA SER A 99 9.95 -1.48 -3.89
C SER A 99 10.47 -1.54 -5.33
N THR A 100 10.02 -2.52 -6.11
CA THR A 100 10.32 -2.65 -7.56
C THR A 100 9.42 -1.78 -8.43
N TYR A 101 8.53 -0.98 -7.83
CA TYR A 101 7.58 -0.14 -8.56
C TYR A 101 8.28 0.83 -9.52
N GLY A 102 9.36 1.47 -9.07
CA GLY A 102 10.11 2.41 -9.92
C GLY A 102 10.64 1.72 -11.18
N THR A 103 11.29 0.57 -11.00
CA THR A 103 11.84 -0.22 -12.11
C THR A 103 10.76 -0.74 -13.05
N GLU A 104 9.60 -1.16 -12.52
CA GLU A 104 8.47 -1.64 -13.34
C GLU A 104 7.83 -0.50 -14.12
N LYS A 105 7.62 0.65 -13.47
CA LYS A 105 7.05 1.82 -14.12
C LYS A 105 7.98 2.39 -15.19
N ASP A 106 9.28 2.41 -14.93
CA ASP A 106 10.28 2.81 -15.92
C ASP A 106 10.30 1.86 -17.12
N MET A 107 10.12 0.54 -16.90
CA MET A 107 10.00 -0.44 -17.99
C MET A 107 8.75 -0.16 -18.85
N GLU A 108 7.59 0.06 -18.23
CA GLU A 108 6.36 0.41 -18.97
C GLU A 108 6.54 1.70 -19.79
N ILE A 109 7.15 2.73 -19.19
CA ILE A 109 7.45 3.98 -19.88
C ILE A 109 8.42 3.75 -21.04
N CYS A 110 9.45 2.91 -20.86
CA CYS A 110 10.39 2.57 -21.93
C CYS A 110 9.71 1.87 -23.09
N ILE A 111 8.83 0.90 -22.80
CA ILE A 111 8.05 0.20 -23.83
C ILE A 111 7.22 1.20 -24.64
N GLU A 112 6.54 2.13 -23.96
CA GLU A 112 5.71 3.13 -24.64
C GLU A 112 6.54 4.10 -25.49
N LYS A 113 7.70 4.55 -24.97
CA LYS A 113 8.65 5.37 -25.74
C LYS A 113 9.12 4.65 -27.00
N VAL A 114 9.42 3.35 -26.92
CA VAL A 114 9.84 2.55 -28.07
C VAL A 114 8.72 2.46 -29.11
N LYS A 115 7.46 2.28 -28.69
CA LYS A 115 6.33 2.29 -29.63
C LYS A 115 6.22 3.62 -30.38
N ILE A 116 6.32 4.75 -29.68
CA ILE A 116 6.27 6.08 -30.30
C ILE A 116 7.38 6.24 -31.34
N VAL A 117 8.62 5.87 -31.00
CA VAL A 117 9.75 5.93 -31.93
C VAL A 117 9.51 5.03 -33.14
N PHE A 118 8.97 3.83 -32.93
CA PHE A 118 8.64 2.91 -34.02
C PHE A 118 7.56 3.48 -34.96
N GLU A 119 6.50 4.07 -34.43
CA GLU A 119 5.45 4.72 -35.21
C GLU A 119 6.01 5.90 -36.03
N GLN A 120 6.89 6.71 -35.44
CA GLN A 120 7.57 7.80 -36.14
C GLN A 120 8.46 7.30 -37.28
N LEU A 121 9.24 6.24 -37.05
CA LEU A 121 10.07 5.61 -38.07
C LEU A 121 9.23 5.03 -39.21
N GLN A 122 8.10 4.40 -38.89
CA GLN A 122 7.17 3.87 -39.89
C GLN A 122 6.55 5.01 -40.72
N SER A 123 6.17 6.11 -40.09
CA SER A 123 5.66 7.30 -40.79
C SER A 123 6.72 7.89 -41.71
N LEU A 124 7.99 7.96 -41.27
CA LEU A 124 9.08 8.47 -42.09
C LEU A 124 9.40 7.54 -43.26
N SER A 125 9.40 6.21 -43.05
CA SER A 125 9.57 5.22 -44.11
C SER A 125 8.52 5.40 -45.21
N ARG A 126 7.24 5.53 -44.81
CA ARG A 126 6.14 5.76 -45.75
C ARG A 126 6.30 7.08 -46.51
N TYR A 127 6.68 8.15 -45.81
CA TYR A 127 6.97 9.43 -46.45
C TYR A 127 8.09 9.32 -47.49
N LEU A 128 9.16 8.59 -47.18
CA LEU A 128 10.26 8.38 -48.14
C LEU A 128 9.83 7.52 -49.33
N GLU A 129 9.03 6.48 -49.12
CA GLU A 129 8.47 5.67 -50.20
C GLU A 129 7.56 6.50 -51.12
N ASP A 130 6.69 7.34 -50.55
CA ASP A 130 5.74 8.16 -51.31
C ASP A 130 6.41 9.32 -52.06
N HIS A 131 7.53 9.86 -51.55
CA HIS A 131 8.19 11.05 -52.09
C HIS A 131 9.53 10.79 -52.80
N TYR A 132 10.14 9.61 -52.62
CA TYR A 132 11.43 9.24 -53.23
C TYR A 132 11.39 7.89 -53.97
N ALA A 133 10.21 7.34 -54.29
CA ALA A 133 10.12 6.26 -55.28
C ALA A 133 10.82 6.69 -56.59
N PRO A 134 11.67 5.84 -57.20
CA PRO A 134 12.68 6.25 -58.16
C PRO A 134 12.07 6.51 -59.55
N GLU A 135 11.43 7.68 -59.73
CA GLU A 135 11.07 8.21 -61.05
C GLU A 135 12.28 8.84 -61.78
N GLU A 136 13.47 8.86 -61.16
CA GLU A 136 14.66 9.46 -61.78
C GLU A 136 15.59 8.47 -62.51
N CYS A 137 15.30 7.17 -62.52
CA CYS A 137 16.16 6.19 -63.21
C CYS A 137 15.77 5.91 -64.68
N LEU A 138 14.64 6.44 -65.19
CA LEU A 138 14.16 6.18 -66.56
C LEU A 138 14.16 7.39 -67.50
N ARG A 139 14.73 8.53 -67.10
CA ARG A 139 14.79 9.74 -67.94
C ARG A 139 16.20 10.11 -68.42
N GLY A 140 17.13 9.14 -68.40
CA GLY A 140 18.52 9.31 -68.87
C GLY A 140 18.97 8.29 -69.93
N LEU A 141 18.07 7.46 -70.46
CA LEU A 141 18.41 6.40 -71.44
C LEU A 141 17.72 6.58 -72.80
N SER A 142 17.23 7.78 -73.11
CA SER A 142 16.68 8.12 -74.42
C SER A 142 17.29 9.42 -74.95
N GLU A 143 18.60 9.43 -75.21
CA GLU A 143 19.24 10.28 -76.22
C GLU A 143 20.35 9.48 -76.92
#